data_AF-A0A9C6WXA9-F1
#
_entry.id   AF-A0A9C6WXA9-F1
#
_cell.length_a   1.000
_cell.length_b   1.000
_cell.length_c   1.000
_cell.angle_alpha   90.00
_cell.angle_beta   90.00
_cell.angle_gamma   90.00
#
_symmetry.space_group_name_H-M   'P 1'
#
loop_
_entity.id
_entity.type
_entity.pdbx_description
1 polymer ?
#
loop_
_entity_poly.entity_id
_entity_poly.type
_entity_poly.pdbx_seq_one_letter_code
_entity_poly.pdbx_strand_id
1 'polypeptide(L)'
;MLDTDLRRGKSDAGSTMTDYERLKRACIKRGELWEDPDFPATQTSVFYHQTPPFQFQWKRPKELCSRPVFVHDSPTQFDIVPGKMELHEKRMKGSSDRASRAAGNWKRGAEEEPNQM
;
A
#
# COMPACT_ATOMS: atom_id res chain seq x y z
N MET A 1 -57.78 -2.93 36.23
CA MET A 1 -56.66 -3.02 37.20
C MET A 1 -55.59 -3.87 36.54
N LEU A 2 -54.38 -3.36 36.48
CA LEU A 2 -53.29 -3.81 35.61
C LEU A 2 -52.62 -5.07 36.18
N ASP A 3 -52.38 -6.07 35.34
CA ASP A 3 -51.28 -7.03 35.55
C ASP A 3 -50.61 -7.31 34.19
N THR A 4 -50.01 -6.26 33.62
CA THR A 4 -49.04 -6.37 32.54
C THR A 4 -47.66 -6.58 33.15
N ASP A 5 -47.33 -7.82 33.51
CA ASP A 5 -45.97 -8.18 33.89
C ASP A 5 -45.18 -8.68 32.67
N LEU A 6 -45.00 -7.78 31.69
CA LEU A 6 -43.96 -7.92 30.66
C LEU A 6 -42.64 -7.37 31.21
N ARG A 7 -42.14 -7.98 32.29
CA ARG A 7 -40.82 -7.65 32.81
C ARG A 7 -39.76 -8.47 32.08
N ARG A 8 -39.13 -7.77 31.14
CA ARG A 8 -37.68 -7.80 30.88
C ARG A 8 -37.20 -9.08 30.21
N GLY A 9 -37.40 -9.12 28.89
CA GLY A 9 -36.42 -9.71 27.98
C GLY A 9 -35.08 -9.00 28.20
N LYS A 10 -34.29 -9.52 29.13
CA LYS A 10 -32.86 -9.23 29.23
C LYS A 10 -32.25 -10.00 28.07
N SER A 11 -32.15 -9.38 26.91
CA SER A 11 -31.18 -9.80 25.92
C SER A 11 -29.82 -9.53 26.55
N ASP A 12 -29.31 -10.50 27.32
CA ASP A 12 -27.88 -10.68 27.50
C ASP A 12 -27.34 -11.06 26.12
N ALA A 13 -27.29 -10.06 25.23
CA ALA A 13 -26.33 -10.03 24.15
C ALA A 13 -24.98 -9.95 24.85
N GLY A 14 -24.48 -11.13 25.25
CA GLY A 14 -23.12 -11.31 25.69
C GLY A 14 -22.25 -10.81 24.56
N SER A 15 -21.86 -9.54 24.64
CA SER A 15 -20.81 -8.97 23.82
C SER A 15 -19.54 -9.69 24.27
N THR A 16 -19.26 -10.81 23.61
CA THR A 16 -18.01 -11.52 23.75
C THR A 16 -16.95 -10.55 23.27
N MET A 17 -16.19 -10.04 24.22
CA MET A 17 -15.14 -9.06 23.99
C MET A 17 -14.23 -9.54 22.87
N THR A 18 -14.11 -8.76 21.81
CA THR A 18 -13.30 -9.10 20.63
C THR A 18 -11.83 -9.18 20.99
N ASP A 19 -11.06 -9.90 20.16
CA ASP A 19 -9.62 -10.06 20.32
C ASP A 19 -8.91 -8.70 20.32
N TYR A 20 -9.34 -7.79 19.44
CA TYR A 20 -8.89 -6.40 19.41
C TYR A 20 -9.12 -5.69 20.74
N GLU A 21 -10.32 -5.79 21.32
CA GLU A 21 -10.62 -5.12 22.58
C GLU A 21 -9.76 -5.69 23.71
N ARG A 22 -9.55 -7.01 23.76
CA ARG A 22 -8.72 -7.66 24.78
C ARG A 22 -7.28 -7.16 24.70
N LEU A 23 -6.74 -7.12 23.48
CA LEU A 23 -5.41 -6.62 23.18
C LEU A 23 -5.25 -5.14 23.54
N LYS A 24 -6.22 -4.31 23.14
CA LYS A 24 -6.26 -2.87 23.46
C LYS A 24 -6.26 -2.64 24.96
N ARG A 25 -7.09 -3.37 25.71
CA ARG A 25 -7.15 -3.27 27.18
C ARG A 25 -5.82 -3.66 27.80
N ALA A 26 -5.17 -4.73 27.32
CA ALA A 26 -3.87 -5.14 27.81
C ALA A 26 -2.80 -4.06 27.60
N CYS A 27 -2.73 -3.46 26.41
CA CYS A 27 -1.76 -2.42 26.12
C CYS A 27 -1.98 -1.14 26.96
N ILE A 28 -3.24 -0.72 27.10
CA ILE A 28 -3.60 0.42 27.98
C ILE A 28 -3.21 0.13 29.42
N LYS A 29 -3.48 -1.08 29.93
CA LYS A 29 -3.14 -1.47 31.30
C LYS A 29 -1.62 -1.43 31.56
N ARG A 30 -0.81 -1.79 30.58
CA ARG A 30 0.66 -1.72 30.66
C ARG A 30 1.21 -0.32 30.41
N GLY A 31 0.41 0.59 29.86
CA GLY A 31 0.88 1.92 29.45
C GLY A 31 1.79 1.89 28.21
N GLU A 32 1.68 0.84 27.40
CA GLU A 32 2.55 0.61 26.25
C GLU A 32 1.77 0.74 24.94
N LEU A 33 2.47 1.10 23.86
CA LEU A 33 1.91 1.08 22.53
C LEU A 33 2.02 -0.33 21.95
N TRP A 34 0.99 -0.76 21.23
CA TRP A 34 0.99 -2.07 20.61
C TRP A 34 2.00 -2.16 19.46
N GLU A 35 2.62 -3.32 19.32
CA GLU A 35 3.48 -3.74 18.22
C GLU A 35 3.00 -5.10 17.73
N ASP A 36 2.88 -5.24 16.41
CA ASP A 36 2.39 -6.46 15.78
C ASP A 36 3.52 -7.50 15.68
N PRO A 37 3.39 -8.68 16.32
CA PRO A 37 4.39 -9.74 16.20
C PRO A 37 4.45 -10.37 14.80
N ASP A 38 3.34 -10.39 14.06
CA ASP A 38 3.24 -11.01 12.74
C ASP A 38 3.65 -10.03 11.63
N PHE A 39 3.60 -8.72 11.91
CA PHE A 39 3.98 -7.66 10.98
C PHE A 39 4.89 -6.60 11.64
N PRO A 40 6.16 -6.93 11.90
CA PRO A 40 7.07 -6.02 12.59
C PRO A 40 7.39 -4.78 11.74
N ALA A 41 7.75 -3.67 12.40
CA ALA A 41 8.14 -2.43 11.73
C ALA A 41 9.58 -2.50 11.18
N THR A 42 9.85 -3.45 10.28
CA THR A 42 11.18 -3.72 9.72
C THR A 42 11.16 -3.69 8.19
N GLN A 43 12.35 -3.64 7.60
CA GLN A 43 12.50 -3.55 6.15
C GLN A 43 11.90 -4.75 5.41
N THR A 44 11.91 -5.93 6.04
CA THR A 44 11.39 -7.20 5.51
C THR A 44 9.87 -7.21 5.41
N SER A 45 9.18 -6.39 6.21
CA SER A 45 7.72 -6.28 6.16
C SER A 45 7.24 -5.50 4.94
N VAL A 46 8.12 -4.73 4.28
CA VAL A 46 7.78 -3.97 3.07
C VAL A 46 8.11 -4.75 1.80
N PHE A 47 9.22 -5.50 1.78
CA PHE A 47 9.67 -6.23 0.60
C PHE A 47 10.01 -7.68 0.92
N TYR A 48 9.32 -8.60 0.26
CA TYR A 48 9.48 -10.05 0.45
C TYR A 48 10.75 -10.62 -0.22
N HIS A 49 11.14 -10.09 -1.38
CA HIS A 49 12.20 -10.68 -2.23
C HIS A 49 13.31 -9.73 -2.66
N GLN A 50 13.20 -8.43 -2.37
CA GLN A 50 14.16 -7.44 -2.86
C GLN A 50 14.67 -6.60 -1.70
N THR A 51 15.97 -6.34 -1.67
CA THR A 51 16.53 -5.31 -0.81
C THR A 51 16.21 -3.96 -1.44
N PRO A 52 15.41 -3.11 -0.80
CA PRO A 52 15.11 -1.81 -1.38
C PRO A 52 16.34 -0.92 -1.43
N PRO A 53 16.40 -0.01 -2.40
CA PRO A 53 17.49 0.95 -2.52
C PRO A 53 17.45 2.07 -1.46
N PHE A 54 16.49 2.04 -0.53
CA PHE A 54 16.29 3.04 0.50
C PHE A 54 15.95 2.40 1.84
N GLN A 55 16.38 3.04 2.92
CA GLN A 55 16.05 2.66 4.29
C GLN A 55 14.76 3.37 4.71
N PHE A 56 13.79 2.63 5.25
CA PHE A 56 12.62 3.24 5.86
C PHE A 56 12.86 3.55 7.33
N GLN A 57 12.29 4.68 7.76
CA GLN A 57 12.06 4.97 9.16
C GLN A 57 10.57 4.82 9.45
N TRP A 58 10.24 3.84 10.29
CA TRP A 58 8.87 3.63 10.74
C TRP A 58 8.53 4.66 11.81
N LYS A 59 7.40 5.33 11.66
CA LYS A 59 6.90 6.35 12.58
C LYS A 59 5.41 6.17 12.82
N ARG A 60 4.99 6.32 14.07
CA ARG A 60 3.59 6.42 14.46
C ARG A 60 3.05 7.82 14.11
N PRO A 61 1.74 7.97 13.89
CA PRO A 61 1.16 9.28 13.53
C PRO A 61 1.52 10.43 14.49
N LYS A 62 1.66 10.15 15.79
CA LYS A 62 2.07 11.15 16.82
C LYS A 62 3.50 11.66 16.66
N GLU A 63 4.36 10.91 15.97
CA GLU A 63 5.75 11.30 15.70
C GLU A 63 5.87 12.15 14.42
N LEU A 64 4.83 12.15 13.58
CA LEU A 64 4.76 12.93 12.34
C LEU A 64 4.05 14.26 12.54
N CYS A 65 3.03 14.29 13.40
CA CYS A 65 2.22 15.48 13.67
C CYS A 65 1.82 15.51 15.15
N SER A 66 1.70 16.71 15.73
CA SER A 66 1.36 16.92 17.14
C SER A 66 -0.07 16.48 17.50
N ARG A 67 -1.01 16.58 16.56
CA ARG A 67 -2.42 16.24 16.75
C ARG A 67 -2.93 15.34 15.62
N PRO A 68 -2.51 14.06 15.55
CA PRO A 68 -3.01 13.15 14.55
C PRO A 68 -4.50 12.85 14.80
N VAL A 69 -5.28 12.85 13.74
CA VAL A 69 -6.72 12.52 13.76
C VAL A 69 -6.93 11.34 12.82
N PHE A 70 -7.81 10.40 13.21
CA PHE A 70 -8.08 9.20 12.40
C PHE A 70 -9.00 9.50 11.21
N VAL A 71 -10.07 10.27 11.44
CA VAL A 71 -11.00 10.73 10.42
C VAL A 71 -11.26 12.21 10.68
N HIS A 72 -11.09 13.05 9.66
CA HIS A 72 -11.39 14.47 9.73
C HIS A 72 -12.73 14.72 9.03
N ASP A 73 -13.67 15.40 9.69
CA ASP A 73 -14.99 15.74 9.14
C ASP A 73 -14.91 16.92 8.14
N SER A 74 -13.90 16.95 7.27
CA SER A 74 -13.76 18.02 6.27
C SER A 74 -14.68 17.73 5.08
N PRO A 75 -15.33 18.75 4.50
CA PRO A 75 -16.05 18.60 3.23
C PRO A 75 -15.14 18.32 2.02
N THR A 76 -13.82 18.31 2.19
CA THR A 76 -12.86 17.96 1.13
C THR A 76 -12.65 16.44 1.04
N GLN A 77 -13.16 15.83 -0.03
CA GLN A 77 -13.19 14.37 -0.25
C GLN A 77 -11.86 13.74 -0.73
N PHE A 78 -10.71 14.37 -0.50
CA PHE A 78 -9.43 13.93 -1.10
C PHE A 78 -8.45 13.34 -0.08
N ASP A 79 -8.85 12.28 0.62
CA ASP A 79 -7.97 11.58 1.58
C ASP A 79 -7.02 10.57 0.93
N ILE A 80 -7.26 10.23 -0.35
CA ILE A 80 -6.48 9.24 -1.09
C ILE A 80 -5.54 9.95 -2.06
N VAL A 81 -4.26 10.01 -1.68
CA VAL A 81 -3.18 10.49 -2.55
C VAL A 81 -2.17 9.35 -2.75
N PRO A 82 -1.88 8.92 -4.00
CA PRO A 82 -0.92 7.85 -4.25
C PRO A 82 0.49 8.19 -3.75
N GLY A 83 1.07 7.29 -2.95
CA GLY A 83 2.47 7.35 -2.53
C GLY A 83 3.41 6.68 -3.54
N LYS A 84 4.72 6.75 -3.26
CA LYS A 84 5.74 6.08 -4.08
C LYS A 84 5.83 4.59 -3.71
N MET A 85 5.00 3.77 -4.35
CA MET A 85 4.98 2.31 -4.19
C MET A 85 5.51 1.54 -5.42
N GLU A 86 6.01 2.22 -6.46
CA GLU A 86 6.57 1.54 -7.63
C GLU A 86 7.89 0.85 -7.29
N LEU A 87 7.85 -0.49 -7.28
CA LEU A 87 9.01 -1.35 -7.45
C LEU A 87 9.69 -0.97 -8.76
N HIS A 88 10.90 -0.41 -8.68
CA HIS A 88 11.74 -0.22 -9.86
C HIS A 88 12.13 -1.61 -10.35
N GLU A 89 11.33 -2.17 -11.27
CA GLU A 89 11.80 -3.28 -12.10
C GLU A 89 12.98 -2.72 -12.88
N LYS A 90 14.19 -3.08 -12.43
CA LYS A 90 15.40 -2.80 -13.20
C LYS A 90 15.22 -3.48 -14.54
N ARG A 91 14.82 -2.71 -15.55
CA ARG A 91 15.04 -3.05 -16.95
C ARG A 91 16.55 -3.13 -17.11
N MET A 92 17.10 -4.32 -16.89
CA MET A 92 18.40 -4.73 -17.40
C MET A 92 18.34 -4.51 -18.91
N LYS A 93 18.74 -3.33 -19.39
CA LYS A 93 19.11 -3.17 -20.79
C LYS A 93 20.37 -4.01 -20.93
N GLY A 94 20.22 -5.11 -21.66
CA GLY A 94 21.27 -6.08 -21.89
C GLY A 94 22.57 -5.40 -22.29
N SER A 95 23.66 -5.98 -21.78
CA SER A 95 24.97 -5.85 -22.39
C SER A 95 24.83 -6.13 -23.88
N SER A 96 24.74 -5.07 -24.69
CA SER A 96 24.77 -5.19 -26.14
C SER A 96 26.23 -5.44 -26.50
N ASP A 97 26.61 -6.71 -26.48
CA ASP A 97 27.69 -7.18 -27.34
C ASP A 97 27.45 -6.61 -28.73
N ARG A 98 28.51 -6.03 -29.27
CA ARG A 98 28.54 -5.25 -30.50
C ARG A 98 28.31 -6.20 -31.68
N ALA A 99 27.06 -6.58 -31.93
CA ALA A 99 26.67 -7.37 -33.10
C ALA A 99 26.72 -6.47 -34.34
N SER A 100 27.58 -6.88 -35.28
CA SER A 100 27.84 -6.27 -36.57
C SER A 100 26.59 -5.80 -37.30
N ARG A 101 26.64 -4.56 -37.80
CA ARG A 101 25.67 -4.00 -38.74
C ARG A 101 25.75 -4.78 -40.06
N ALA A 102 24.74 -5.58 -40.36
CA ALA A 102 24.38 -5.92 -41.73
C ALA A 102 23.23 -4.98 -42.15
N ALA A 103 23.57 -3.98 -42.96
CA ALA A 103 22.61 -3.04 -43.53
C ALA A 103 21.78 -3.76 -44.62
N GLY A 104 20.56 -4.16 -44.27
CA GLY A 104 19.54 -4.58 -45.22
C GLY A 104 18.78 -3.37 -45.74
N ASN A 105 19.10 -2.96 -46.97
CA ASN A 105 18.43 -1.92 -47.74
C ASN A 105 16.92 -2.21 -47.92
N TRP A 106 16.05 -1.37 -47.36
CA TRP A 106 14.70 -1.18 -47.92
C TRP A 106 14.72 0.05 -48.83
N LYS A 107 14.86 -0.20 -50.14
CA LYS A 107 14.71 0.81 -51.18
C LYS A 107 13.26 1.32 -51.19
N ARG A 108 13.08 2.62 -50.97
CA ARG A 108 11.87 3.35 -51.36
C ARG A 108 11.81 3.41 -52.88
N GLY A 109 10.64 3.08 -53.42
CA GLY A 109 10.32 3.29 -54.83
C GLY A 109 10.45 4.77 -55.18
N ALA A 110 11.21 5.03 -56.23
CA ALA A 110 11.14 6.24 -57.01
C ALA A 110 11.04 5.77 -58.45
N GLU A 111 9.88 6.07 -59.04
CA GLU A 111 9.63 6.04 -60.47
C GLU A 111 10.71 6.84 -61.18
N GLU A 112 11.30 6.28 -62.24
CA GLU A 112 11.71 7.02 -63.44
C GLU A 112 11.79 6.01 -64.59
N GLU A 113 10.82 6.11 -65.50
CA GLU A 113 10.83 5.53 -66.84
C GLU A 113 11.69 6.42 -67.76
N PRO A 114 12.78 5.91 -68.37
CA PRO A 114 13.41 6.61 -69.48
C PRO A 114 12.84 6.14 -70.83
N ASN A 115 11.94 6.97 -71.35
CA ASN A 115 11.89 7.52 -72.70
C ASN A 115 12.37 6.68 -73.93
N GLN A 116 11.46 6.62 -74.91
CA GLN A 116 11.64 6.65 -76.38
C GLN A 116 12.15 5.42 -77.14
N MET A 117 11.24 4.80 -77.92
CA MET A 117 11.15 4.98 -79.38
C MET A 117 9.79 4.53 -79.93
#